data_AF-A0A428V326-F1
#
_entry.id   AF-A0A428V326-F1
#
_cell.length_a   1.000
_cell.length_b   1.000
_cell.length_c   1.000
_cell.angle_alpha   90.00
_cell.angle_beta   90.00
_cell.angle_gamma   90.00
#
_symmetry.space_group_name_H-M   'P 1'
#
loop_
_entity.id
_entity.type
_entity.pdbx_description
1 polymer ?
#
loop_
_entity_poly.entity_id
_entity_poly.type
_entity_poly.pdbx_seq_one_letter_code
_entity_poly.pdbx_strand_id
1 'polypeptide(L)'
;MAAALLPRLSSPTLLSRVSFRQFTQKLFPSLSIAIPGVSLNLPTIDDIWESVLRAVPKNKVSHSKKRSRQLAGKALKDVNSLCRCPGCGEVKRTHRLCQTCLEEMKRIWRQDYPNDQSV
;
A
#
# COMPACT_ATOMS: atom_id res chain seq x y z
N MET A 1 36.98 15.99 16.87
CA MET A 1 35.75 15.27 16.51
C MET A 1 34.60 16.26 16.64
N ALA A 2 34.25 16.89 15.53
CA ALA A 2 33.45 18.11 15.51
C ALA A 2 31.95 17.84 15.72
N ALA A 3 31.37 18.55 16.67
CA ALA A 3 29.94 18.60 16.93
C ALA A 3 29.28 19.56 15.92
N ALA A 4 28.22 19.11 15.24
CA ALA A 4 27.36 19.96 14.44
C ALA A 4 26.06 20.23 15.20
N LEU A 5 25.93 21.48 15.63
CA LEU A 5 24.75 22.07 16.24
C LEU A 5 23.77 22.50 15.13
N LEU A 6 22.54 21.96 15.23
CA LEU A 6 21.22 22.37 14.74
C LEU A 6 21.09 23.47 13.64
N PRO A 7 19.99 23.40 12.88
CA PRO A 7 19.01 24.45 13.08
C PRO A 7 17.58 23.92 13.29
N ARG A 8 16.93 24.55 14.27
CA ARG A 8 15.47 24.54 14.44
C ARG A 8 14.81 25.05 13.15
N LEU A 9 13.99 24.20 12.53
CA LEU A 9 13.02 24.68 11.55
C LEU A 9 11.88 25.38 12.31
N SER A 10 11.96 26.70 12.38
CA SER A 10 10.80 27.57 12.59
C SER A 10 10.17 27.85 11.23
N SER A 11 8.93 27.41 11.01
CA SER A 11 8.11 27.92 9.91
C SER A 11 6.76 28.40 10.44
N PRO A 12 6.26 29.52 9.90
CA PRO A 12 5.26 30.36 10.54
C PRO A 12 3.84 29.82 10.37
N THR A 13 3.04 30.17 11.37
CA THR A 13 1.58 30.07 11.42
C THR A 13 0.95 30.76 10.20
N LEU A 14 0.48 29.99 9.23
CA LEU A 14 -0.47 30.48 8.24
C LEU A 14 -1.88 30.36 8.84
N LEU A 15 -2.39 31.47 9.36
CA LEU A 15 -3.79 31.64 9.70
C LEU A 15 -4.62 31.68 8.41
N SER A 16 -4.98 30.52 7.88
CA SER A 16 -6.10 30.43 6.94
C SER A 16 -7.38 30.64 7.72
N ARG A 17 -7.87 31.88 7.68
CA ARG A 17 -9.21 32.28 8.13
C ARG A 17 -10.25 31.62 7.24
N VAL A 18 -10.56 30.35 7.51
CA VAL A 18 -11.74 29.70 6.96
C VAL A 18 -12.94 30.31 7.68
N SER A 19 -13.63 31.23 6.99
CA SER A 19 -14.95 31.66 7.40
C SER A 19 -15.89 30.47 7.27
N PHE A 20 -16.05 29.72 8.37
CA PHE A 20 -17.17 28.81 8.53
C PHE A 20 -18.43 29.66 8.49
N ARG A 21 -19.07 29.71 7.32
CA ARG A 21 -20.47 30.08 7.22
C ARG A 21 -21.21 29.22 8.23
N GLN A 22 -21.94 29.89 9.09
CA GLN A 22 -22.82 29.32 10.10
C GLN A 22 -23.77 28.34 9.40
N PHE A 23 -23.43 27.06 9.42
CA PHE A 23 -24.41 26.01 9.18
C PHE A 23 -24.83 25.49 10.53
N THR A 24 -25.88 26.15 11.04
CA THR A 24 -26.65 25.73 12.18
C THR A 24 -27.27 24.37 11.85
N GLN A 25 -26.58 23.30 12.21
CA GLN A 25 -27.20 22.00 12.42
C GLN A 25 -26.89 21.53 13.83
N LYS A 26 -27.65 22.11 14.77
CA LYS A 26 -28.10 21.38 15.94
C LYS A 26 -28.80 20.13 15.42
N LEU A 27 -28.16 18.96 15.45
CA LEU A 27 -28.78 17.63 15.39
C LEU A 27 -27.69 16.56 15.29
N PHE A 28 -26.96 16.34 16.38
CA PHE A 28 -26.39 15.03 16.63
C PHE A 28 -27.17 14.43 17.80
N PRO A 29 -28.14 13.54 17.53
CA PRO A 29 -28.73 12.73 18.60
C PRO A 29 -27.65 11.78 19.10
N SER A 30 -27.42 11.74 20.41
CA SER A 30 -26.81 10.59 21.06
C SER A 30 -27.70 9.38 20.78
N LEU A 31 -27.33 8.58 19.78
CA LEU A 31 -28.04 7.38 19.38
C LEU A 31 -27.78 6.28 20.41
N SER A 32 -28.51 6.35 21.52
CA SER A 32 -28.68 5.23 22.45
C SER A 32 -29.65 4.26 21.81
N ILE A 33 -29.13 3.27 21.09
CA ILE A 33 -29.94 2.12 20.66
C ILE A 33 -30.22 1.30 21.93
N ALA A 34 -31.42 1.47 22.49
CA ALA A 34 -31.89 0.71 23.63
C ALA A 34 -32.32 -0.70 23.17
N ILE A 35 -31.37 -1.64 23.15
CA ILE A 35 -31.71 -3.05 23.28
C ILE A 35 -32.01 -3.26 24.78
N PRO A 36 -33.20 -3.74 25.18
CA PRO A 36 -33.51 -3.94 26.59
C PRO A 36 -32.48 -4.91 27.20
N GLY A 37 -31.70 -4.40 28.16
CA GLY A 37 -30.73 -5.18 28.93
C GLY A 37 -29.24 -4.98 28.59
N VAL A 38 -28.88 -4.21 27.54
CA VAL A 38 -27.45 -3.95 27.22
C VAL A 38 -27.23 -2.48 26.84
N SER A 39 -26.71 -1.69 27.79
CA SER A 39 -26.17 -0.35 27.55
C SER A 39 -24.78 -0.45 26.93
N LEU A 40 -24.68 -0.38 25.60
CA LEU A 40 -23.39 -0.23 24.93
C LEU A 40 -22.92 1.22 25.09
N ASN A 41 -22.01 1.47 26.04
CA ASN A 41 -21.29 2.73 26.14
C ASN A 41 -20.28 2.78 24.98
N LEU A 42 -20.64 3.38 23.85
CA LEU A 42 -19.70 3.57 22.74
C LEU A 42 -18.67 4.63 23.16
N PRO A 43 -17.36 4.34 23.06
CA PRO A 43 -16.31 5.26 23.49
C PRO A 43 -16.36 6.58 22.71
N THR A 44 -16.05 7.68 23.40
CA THR A 44 -15.92 9.01 22.79
C THR A 44 -14.74 9.00 21.82
N ILE A 45 -14.77 9.86 20.80
CA ILE A 45 -13.70 9.95 19.79
C ILE A 45 -12.32 10.13 20.48
N ASP A 46 -12.25 10.87 21.58
CA ASP A 46 -11.03 11.09 22.36
C ASP A 46 -10.44 9.81 22.99
N ASP A 47 -11.29 8.90 23.47
CA ASP A 47 -10.86 7.62 24.07
C ASP A 47 -10.28 6.66 23.02
N ILE A 48 -10.80 6.73 21.79
CA ILE A 48 -10.30 5.94 20.66
C ILE A 48 -8.88 6.39 20.32
N TRP A 49 -8.64 7.70 20.28
CA TRP A 49 -7.31 8.25 19.97
C TRP A 49 -6.27 7.89 21.03
N GLU A 50 -6.61 7.96 22.32
CA GLU A 50 -5.72 7.55 23.41
C GLU A 50 -5.35 6.05 23.33
N SER A 51 -6.30 5.20 22.95
CA SER A 51 -6.07 3.76 22.79
C SER A 51 -5.12 3.42 21.63
N VAL A 52 -5.22 4.16 20.51
CA VAL A 52 -4.39 3.97 19.32
C VAL A 52 -2.99 4.50 19.55
N LEU A 53 -2.84 5.67 20.18
CA LEU A 53 -1.54 6.26 20.51
C LEU A 53 -0.76 5.41 21.52
N ARG A 54 -1.46 4.68 22.41
CA ARG A 54 -0.85 3.81 23.42
C ARG A 54 -0.67 2.36 22.97
N ALA A 55 -1.10 2.01 21.75
CA ALA A 55 -1.02 0.64 21.23
C ALA A 55 0.44 0.26 20.90
N VAL A 56 1.08 -0.48 21.81
CA VAL A 56 2.42 -1.05 21.65
C VAL A 56 2.34 -2.56 21.85
N PRO A 57 3.07 -3.38 21.06
CA PRO A 57 3.17 -4.81 21.34
C PRO A 57 3.68 -5.05 22.76
N LYS A 58 2.82 -5.61 23.62
CA LYS A 58 3.14 -5.84 25.03
C LYS A 58 4.29 -6.84 25.22
N ASN A 59 4.35 -7.85 24.36
CA ASN A 59 5.26 -8.99 24.48
C ASN A 59 5.87 -9.38 23.13
N LYS A 60 7.08 -9.94 23.19
CA LYS A 60 7.75 -10.52 22.02
C LYS A 60 6.99 -11.77 21.53
N VAL A 61 6.81 -11.89 20.22
CA VAL A 61 6.20 -13.08 19.61
C VAL A 61 7.09 -14.32 19.72
N SER A 62 6.50 -15.48 19.99
CA SER A 62 7.23 -16.76 20.00
C SER A 62 7.67 -17.16 18.59
N HIS A 63 8.71 -17.99 18.50
CA HIS A 63 9.24 -18.48 17.22
C HIS A 63 8.16 -19.21 16.39
N SER A 64 7.34 -20.06 17.04
CA SER A 64 6.23 -20.78 16.39
C SER A 64 5.20 -19.83 15.78
N LYS A 65 4.74 -18.82 16.53
CA LYS A 65 3.78 -17.81 16.05
C LYS A 65 4.34 -16.96 14.91
N LYS A 66 5.64 -16.66 14.93
CA LYS A 66 6.32 -15.97 13.83
C LYS A 66 6.36 -16.85 12.57
N ARG A 67 6.75 -18.12 12.71
CA ARG A 67 6.89 -19.07 11.61
C ARG A 67 5.56 -19.37 10.92
N SER A 68 4.49 -19.63 11.68
CA SER A 68 3.16 -19.87 11.10
C SER A 68 2.66 -18.64 10.33
N ARG A 69 2.82 -17.43 10.89
CA ARG A 69 2.45 -16.20 10.21
C ARG A 69 3.26 -15.95 8.93
N GLN A 70 4.52 -16.36 8.88
CA GLN A 70 5.42 -16.10 7.74
C GLN A 70 5.32 -17.17 6.64
N LEU A 71 5.18 -18.44 7.00
CA LEU A 71 5.31 -19.55 6.05
C LEU A 71 3.99 -20.24 5.72
N ALA A 72 3.00 -20.26 6.62
CA ALA A 72 1.76 -20.96 6.36
C ALA A 72 0.98 -20.26 5.23
N GLY A 73 0.77 -20.96 4.12
CA GLY A 73 0.01 -20.46 2.97
C GLY A 73 0.67 -19.31 2.18
N LYS A 74 1.92 -18.96 2.51
CA LYS A 74 2.68 -17.86 1.86
C LYS A 74 3.85 -18.35 1.01
N ALA A 75 3.85 -19.64 0.65
CA ALA A 75 4.84 -20.18 -0.26
C ALA A 75 4.70 -19.54 -1.65
N LEU A 76 5.83 -19.41 -2.34
CA LEU A 76 5.82 -19.01 -3.75
C LEU A 76 5.10 -20.10 -4.55
N LYS A 77 4.13 -19.71 -5.37
CA LYS A 77 3.41 -20.65 -6.23
C LYS A 77 4.25 -20.97 -7.46
N ASP A 78 4.28 -22.25 -7.83
CA ASP A 78 4.96 -22.69 -9.05
C ASP A 78 4.24 -22.18 -10.30
N VAL A 79 5.02 -21.79 -11.30
CA VAL A 79 4.50 -21.28 -12.58
C VAL A 79 4.41 -22.45 -13.57
N ASN A 80 3.24 -23.08 -13.63
CA ASN A 80 2.99 -24.22 -14.54
C ASN A 80 2.65 -23.79 -15.97
N SER A 81 2.47 -22.50 -16.20
CA SER A 81 1.98 -21.93 -17.46
C SER A 81 3.13 -21.65 -18.45
N LEU A 82 4.05 -22.61 -18.61
CA LEU A 82 5.24 -22.48 -19.46
C LEU A 82 5.07 -23.36 -20.72
N CYS A 83 5.33 -22.78 -21.90
CA CYS A 83 5.29 -23.48 -23.18
C CYS A 83 6.53 -23.16 -24.02
N ARG A 84 6.80 -23.98 -25.04
CA ARG A 84 7.90 -23.74 -25.99
C ARG A 84 7.45 -22.76 -27.08
N CYS A 85 8.31 -21.84 -27.45
CA CYS A 85 8.07 -20.91 -28.54
C CYS A 85 8.13 -21.63 -29.90
N PRO A 86 7.14 -21.44 -30.80
CA PRO A 86 7.16 -22.07 -32.12
C PRO A 86 8.21 -21.46 -33.07
N GLY A 87 8.71 -20.25 -32.79
CA GLY A 87 9.75 -19.61 -33.61
C GLY A 87 11.16 -20.01 -33.20
N CYS A 88 11.55 -19.69 -31.96
CA CYS A 88 12.92 -19.89 -31.46
C CYS A 88 13.13 -21.14 -30.58
N GLY A 89 12.08 -21.88 -30.21
CA GLY A 89 12.18 -23.04 -29.31
C GLY A 89 12.43 -22.73 -27.82
N GLU A 90 12.58 -21.46 -27.45
CA GLU A 90 12.81 -21.04 -26.06
C GLU A 90 11.54 -21.17 -25.20
N VAL A 91 11.72 -21.31 -23.88
CA VAL A 91 10.60 -21.39 -22.94
C VAL A 91 9.98 -20.01 -22.76
N LYS A 92 8.67 -19.92 -22.96
CA LYS A 92 7.88 -18.71 -22.77
C LYS A 92 6.67 -18.99 -21.88
N ARG A 93 6.00 -17.92 -21.42
CA ARG A 93 4.69 -18.06 -20.75
C ARG A 93 3.59 -18.34 -21.78
N THR A 94 2.61 -19.15 -21.40
CA THR A 94 1.39 -19.38 -22.20
C THR A 94 0.66 -18.06 -22.42
N HIS A 95 0.10 -17.87 -23.62
CA HIS A 95 -0.60 -16.64 -24.05
C HIS A 95 0.24 -15.36 -24.08
N ARG A 96 1.58 -15.45 -23.96
CA ARG A 96 2.49 -14.31 -24.14
C ARG A 96 3.38 -14.51 -25.38
N LEU A 97 3.73 -13.40 -26.01
CA LEU A 97 4.78 -13.38 -27.05
C LEU A 97 6.13 -13.74 -26.42
N CYS A 98 6.98 -14.41 -27.19
CA CYS A 98 8.33 -14.72 -26.75
C CYS A 98 9.15 -13.42 -26.65
N GLN A 99 9.87 -13.24 -25.55
CA GLN A 99 10.71 -12.05 -25.33
C GLN A 99 11.84 -11.99 -26.36
N THR A 100 12.51 -13.12 -26.56
CA THR A 100 13.65 -13.28 -27.49
C THR A 100 13.26 -12.94 -28.93
N CYS A 101 12.19 -13.57 -29.45
CA CYS A 101 11.70 -13.27 -30.81
C CYS A 101 11.27 -11.80 -30.95
N LEU A 102 10.63 -11.25 -29.93
CA LEU A 102 10.15 -9.86 -29.96
C LEU A 102 11.32 -8.87 -29.95
N GLU A 103 12.38 -9.14 -29.19
CA GLU A 103 13.59 -8.31 -29.17
C GLU A 103 14.35 -8.36 -30.49
N GLU A 104 14.44 -9.54 -31.09
CA GLU A 104 15.05 -9.74 -32.41
C GLU A 104 14.28 -9.01 -33.51
N MET A 105 12.96 -9.18 -33.56
CA MET A 105 12.09 -8.44 -34.49
C MET A 105 12.22 -6.92 -34.31
N LYS A 106 12.24 -6.45 -33.06
CA LYS A 106 12.47 -5.02 -32.78
C LYS A 106 13.85 -4.54 -33.22
N ARG A 107 14.89 -5.39 -33.15
CA ARG A 107 16.22 -5.03 -33.65
C ARG A 107 16.20 -4.89 -35.17
N ILE A 108 15.60 -5.85 -35.88
CA ILE A 108 15.48 -5.83 -37.34
C ILE A 108 14.71 -4.60 -37.80
N TRP A 109 13.52 -4.33 -37.24
CA TRP A 109 12.72 -3.15 -37.63
C TRP A 109 13.43 -1.82 -37.38
N ARG A 110 14.24 -1.71 -36.32
CA ARG A 110 15.04 -0.50 -36.08
C ARG A 110 16.19 -0.33 -37.06
N GLN A 111 16.70 -1.42 -37.63
CA GLN A 111 17.73 -1.38 -38.67
C GLN A 111 17.11 -1.02 -40.02
N ASP A 112 15.94 -1.57 -40.34
CA ASP A 112 15.24 -1.33 -41.60
C ASP A 112 14.67 0.11 -41.69
N TYR A 113 14.23 0.68 -40.56
CA TYR A 113 13.61 2.00 -40.50
C TYR A 113 14.34 2.95 -39.53
N PRO A 114 15.56 3.42 -39.86
CA PRO A 114 16.40 4.19 -38.94
C PRO A 114 15.84 5.58 -38.61
N ASN A 115 14.98 6.15 -39.46
CA ASN A 115 14.48 7.53 -39.33
C ASN A 115 13.15 7.65 -38.55
N ASP A 116 12.51 6.54 -38.18
CA ASP A 116 11.17 6.53 -37.57
C ASP A 116 11.21 6.48 -36.03
N GLN A 117 12.33 6.88 -35.42
CA GLN A 117 12.58 6.83 -33.96
C GLN A 117 11.80 7.88 -33.14
N SER A 118 10.67 8.38 -33.64
CA SER A 118 9.94 9.51 -33.07
C SER A 118 8.68 9.12 -32.28
N VAL A 119 8.76 8.14 -31.38
CA VAL A 119 7.75 7.94 -30.32
C VAL A 119 8.39 7.40 -29.04
#